data_AF-A0A8X7VA48-F1
#
_entry.id   AF-A0A8X7VA48-F1
#
_cell.length_a   1.000
_cell.length_b   1.000
_cell.length_c   1.000
_cell.angle_alpha   90.00
_cell.angle_beta   90.00
_cell.angle_gamma   90.00
#
_symmetry.space_group_name_H-M   'P 1'
#
loop_
_entity.id
_entity.type
_entity.pdbx_description
1 polymer ?
#
loop_
_entity_poly.entity_id
_entity_poly.type
_entity_poly.pdbx_seq_one_letter_code
_entity_poly.pdbx_strand_id
1 'polypeptide(L)'
;MTDPYYKEMKHHKREYDWVSNCVYANYKIPTKCICGGAITVETNERGRNYYVCKDFKNDGLHIRHNCLAALEEELDCLRSRYL
;
A
#
# COMPACT_ATOMS: atom_id res chain seq x y z
N MET A 1 -23.39 -15.05 -24.70
CA MET A 1 -23.87 -13.85 -23.98
C MET A 1 -23.06 -13.69 -22.71
N THR A 2 -22.29 -12.62 -22.56
CA THR A 2 -21.69 -12.29 -21.26
C THR A 2 -22.72 -11.48 -20.50
N ASP A 3 -23.29 -12.08 -19.46
CA ASP A 3 -24.22 -11.41 -18.55
C ASP A 3 -23.60 -10.08 -18.05
N PRO A 4 -24.24 -8.92 -18.28
CA PRO A 4 -23.77 -7.63 -17.81
C PRO A 4 -23.53 -7.60 -16.29
N TYR A 5 -24.38 -8.28 -15.52
CA TYR A 5 -24.24 -8.38 -14.06
C TYR A 5 -22.94 -9.09 -13.66
N TYR A 6 -22.58 -10.17 -14.38
CA TYR A 6 -21.31 -10.87 -14.16
C TYR A 6 -20.07 -10.02 -14.47
N LYS A 7 -20.16 -9.08 -15.43
CA LYS A 7 -19.06 -8.13 -15.71
C LYS A 7 -18.89 -7.12 -14.58
N GLU A 8 -19.99 -6.57 -14.08
CA GLU A 8 -19.97 -5.61 -12.95
C GLU A 8 -19.46 -6.26 -11.66
N MET A 9 -19.92 -7.47 -11.34
CA MET A 9 -19.41 -8.24 -10.20
C MET A 9 -17.90 -8.49 -10.27
N LYS A 10 -17.37 -8.81 -11.47
CA LYS A 10 -15.92 -8.96 -11.67
C LYS A 10 -15.16 -7.64 -11.50
N HIS A 11 -15.75 -6.52 -11.92
CA HIS A 11 -15.16 -5.21 -11.73
C HIS A 11 -15.05 -4.88 -10.24
N HIS A 12 -16.16 -4.97 -9.50
CA HIS A 12 -16.18 -4.71 -8.06
C HIS A 12 -15.23 -5.62 -7.27
N LYS A 13 -15.14 -6.90 -7.63
CA LYS A 13 -14.18 -7.81 -6.99
C LYS A 13 -12.73 -7.35 -7.21
N ARG A 14 -12.38 -6.92 -8.42
CA ARG A 14 -11.03 -6.40 -8.71
C ARG A 14 -10.73 -5.15 -7.91
N GLU A 15 -11.68 -4.21 -7.80
CA GLU A 15 -11.51 -3.01 -6.97
C GLU A 15 -11.31 -3.37 -5.50
N TYR A 16 -12.12 -4.29 -4.96
CA TYR A 16 -11.98 -4.76 -3.59
C TYR A 16 -10.63 -5.44 -3.33
N ASP A 17 -10.23 -6.37 -4.21
CA ASP A 17 -8.94 -7.07 -4.11
C ASP A 17 -7.79 -6.06 -4.18
N TRP A 18 -7.90 -5.03 -5.03
CA TRP A 18 -6.90 -3.97 -5.14
C TRP A 18 -6.78 -3.16 -3.84
N VAL A 19 -7.91 -2.69 -3.29
CA VAL A 19 -7.94 -1.92 -2.04
C VAL A 19 -7.41 -2.74 -0.87
N SER A 20 -7.83 -4.01 -0.77
CA SER A 20 -7.35 -4.91 0.28
C SER A 20 -5.84 -5.09 0.21
N ASN A 21 -5.30 -5.32 -0.99
CA ASN A 21 -3.86 -5.38 -1.20
C ASN A 21 -3.17 -4.07 -0.77
N CYS A 22 -3.76 -2.90 -1.05
CA CYS A 22 -3.19 -1.59 -0.67
C CYS A 22 -3.04 -1.45 0.83
N VAL A 23 -4.02 -1.94 1.59
CA VAL A 23 -3.93 -1.95 3.05
C VAL A 23 -2.76 -2.81 3.51
N TYR A 24 -2.60 -4.02 2.96
CA TYR A 24 -1.48 -4.90 3.33
C TYR A 24 -0.12 -4.39 2.84
N ALA A 25 -0.05 -3.73 1.69
CA ALA A 25 1.20 -3.17 1.17
C ALA A 25 1.62 -1.89 1.90
N ASN A 26 0.70 -1.21 2.58
CA ASN A 26 0.98 -0.12 3.52
C ASN A 26 1.31 -0.63 4.93
N TYR A 27 1.45 -1.94 5.14
CA TYR A 27 1.94 -2.51 6.38
C TYR A 27 3.43 -2.85 6.22
N LYS A 28 4.24 -2.38 7.18
CA LYS A 28 5.70 -2.48 7.24
C LYS A 28 6.42 -1.68 6.16
N ILE A 29 7.72 -1.93 5.98
CA ILE A 29 8.53 -1.26 4.96
C ILE A 29 8.09 -1.75 3.58
N PRO A 30 7.50 -0.88 2.75
CA PRO A 30 7.02 -1.28 1.42
C PRO A 30 8.20 -1.46 0.47
N THR A 31 8.20 -2.57 -0.26
CA THR A 31 9.22 -2.87 -1.29
C THR A 31 8.75 -2.55 -2.70
N LYS A 32 7.43 -2.53 -2.94
CA LYS A 32 6.81 -2.26 -4.23
C LYS A 32 5.37 -1.77 -4.06
N CYS A 33 4.92 -0.87 -4.93
CA CYS A 33 3.52 -0.47 -4.98
C CYS A 33 2.67 -1.51 -5.76
N ILE A 34 1.39 -1.65 -5.43
CA ILE A 34 0.49 -2.59 -6.11
C ILE A 34 0.23 -2.22 -7.56
N CYS A 35 0.32 -0.94 -7.89
CA CYS A 35 0.29 -0.50 -9.29
C CYS A 35 1.50 -0.99 -10.10
N GLY A 36 2.51 -1.58 -9.45
CA GLY A 36 3.76 -1.99 -10.07
C GLY A 36 4.89 -0.95 -9.96
N GLY A 37 4.54 0.28 -9.55
CA GLY A 37 5.47 1.40 -9.42
C GLY A 37 6.55 1.19 -8.36
N ALA A 38 7.71 1.77 -8.63
CA ALA A 38 8.82 1.81 -7.69
C ALA A 38 8.47 2.68 -6.47
N ILE A 39 9.09 2.36 -5.32
CA ILE A 39 8.98 3.17 -4.11
C ILE A 39 10.18 4.11 -4.03
N THR A 40 9.91 5.38 -3.80
CA THR A 40 10.88 6.44 -3.50
C THR A 40 10.75 6.86 -2.03
N VAL A 41 11.73 7.60 -1.52
CA VAL A 41 11.65 8.23 -0.21
C VAL A 41 11.53 9.74 -0.41
N GLU A 42 10.50 10.32 0.18
CA GLU A 42 10.25 11.76 0.15
C GLU A 42 10.22 12.34 1.56
N THR A 43 10.74 13.55 1.71
CA THR A 43 10.73 14.28 2.98
C THR A 43 9.73 15.43 2.89
N ASN A 44 8.82 15.53 3.86
CA ASN A 44 7.89 16.66 3.91
C ASN A 44 8.54 17.91 4.53
N GLU A 45 7.84 19.04 4.47
CA GLU A 45 8.28 20.33 5.04
C GLU A 45 8.61 20.29 6.54
N ARG A 46 8.09 19.29 7.26
CA ARG A 46 8.32 19.07 8.69
C ARG A 46 9.45 18.08 8.96
N GLY A 47 10.22 17.69 7.95
CA GLY A 47 11.34 16.76 8.07
C GLY A 47 10.94 15.29 8.27
N ARG A 48 9.67 14.93 8.05
CA ARG A 48 9.21 13.53 8.14
C ARG A 48 9.40 12.83 6.80
N ASN A 49 9.97 11.63 6.86
CA ASN A 49 10.19 10.80 5.68
C ASN A 49 9.02 9.86 5.42
N TYR A 50 8.72 9.66 4.15
CA TYR A 50 7.67 8.80 3.66
C TYR A 50 8.20 7.90 2.54
N TYR A 51 7.81 6.64 2.56
CA TYR A 51 7.88 5.77 1.39
C TYR A 51 6.71 6.11 0.47
N VAL A 52 7.01 6.50 -0.77
CA VAL A 52 6.01 7.02 -1.72
C VAL A 52 6.11 6.26 -3.04
N CYS A 53 4.97 5.89 -3.60
CA CYS A 53 4.93 5.35 -4.96
C CYS A 53 5.39 6.42 -5.96
N LYS A 54 6.27 6.07 -6.91
CA LYS A 54 6.71 7.00 -7.96
C LYS A 54 5.54 7.59 -8.77
N ASP A 55 4.52 6.78 -9.02
CA ASP A 55 3.30 7.18 -9.72
C ASP A 55 2.17 7.57 -8.75
N PHE A 56 2.50 8.11 -7.58
CA PHE A 56 1.55 8.37 -6.50
C PHE A 56 0.40 9.28 -6.95
N LYS A 57 -0.81 8.87 -6.57
CA LYS A 57 -2.05 9.63 -6.67
C LYS A 57 -2.71 9.63 -5.31
N ASN A 58 -3.35 10.74 -4.95
CA ASN A 58 -4.09 10.84 -3.70
C ASN A 58 -5.48 10.22 -3.83
N ASP A 59 -5.53 8.94 -4.22
CA ASP A 59 -6.73 8.15 -4.48
C ASP A 59 -6.89 6.98 -3.49
N GLY A 60 -5.94 6.80 -2.58
CA GLY A 60 -5.90 5.69 -1.62
C GLY A 60 -5.44 4.35 -2.23
N LEU A 61 -5.07 4.32 -3.51
CA LEU A 61 -4.65 3.13 -4.23
C LEU A 61 -3.12 3.04 -4.41
N HIS A 62 -2.41 4.10 -4.01
CA HIS A 62 -0.96 4.17 -4.07
C HIS A 62 -0.34 4.29 -2.68
N ILE A 63 0.82 3.68 -2.52
CA ILE A 63 1.56 3.70 -1.26
C ILE A 63 2.04 5.12 -0.95
N ARG A 64 1.72 5.56 0.27
CA ARG A 64 2.34 6.69 0.95
C ARG A 64 2.37 6.38 2.44
N HIS A 65 3.46 5.77 2.89
CA HIS A 65 3.59 5.30 4.27
C HIS A 65 4.70 6.04 5.00
N ASN A 66 4.48 6.34 6.29
CA ASN A 66 5.48 7.03 7.09
C ASN A 66 6.64 6.08 7.42
N CYS A 67 7.90 6.52 7.23
CA CYS A 67 9.05 5.64 7.42
C CYS A 67 9.22 5.16 8.87
N LEU A 68 8.89 5.99 9.87
CA LEU A 68 8.99 5.61 11.28
C LEU A 68 7.93 4.56 11.62
N ALA A 69 6.68 4.79 11.23
CA ALA A 69 5.60 3.82 11.44
C ALA A 69 5.92 2.46 10.81
N ALA A 70 6.43 2.46 9.57
CA ALA A 70 6.85 1.24 8.88
C ALA A 70 7.95 0.47 9.64
N LEU A 71 8.89 1.17 10.28
CA LEU A 71 9.95 0.57 11.10
C LEU A 71 9.40 0.00 12.42
N GLU A 72 8.49 0.72 13.07
CA GLU A 72 7.81 0.26 14.29
C GLU A 72 7.01 -1.03 14.02
N GLU A 73 6.28 -1.08 12.91
CA GLU A 73 5.53 -2.26 12.47
C GLU A 73 6.43 -3.49 12.23
N GLU A 74 7.62 -3.29 11.63
CA GLU A 74 8.60 -4.36 11.47
C GLU A 74 9.16 -4.83 12.82
N LEU A 75 9.48 -3.89 13.72
CA LEU A 75 9.99 -4.19 15.06
C LEU A 75 8.97 -4.98 15.88
N ASP A 76 7.69 -4.62 15.83
CA ASP A 76 6.63 -5.33 16.56
C ASP A 76 6.42 -6.76 16.01
N CYS A 77 6.53 -6.93 14.70
CA CYS A 77 6.56 -8.26 14.09
C CYS A 77 7.78 -9.09 14.50
N LEU A 78 8.95 -8.46 14.66
CA LEU A 78 10.13 -9.16 15.15
C LEU A 78 9.96 -9.54 16.62
N ARG A 79 9.51 -8.62 17.47
CA ARG A 79 9.26 -8.86 18.89
C ARG A 79 8.28 -10.01 19.13
N SER A 80 7.17 -10.03 18.41
CA SER A 80 6.17 -11.11 18.50
C SER A 80 6.64 -12.48 18.02
N ARG A 81 7.76 -12.56 17.30
CA ARG A 81 8.38 -13.84 16.89
C ARG A 81 9.36 -14.40 17.91
N TYR A 82 9.89 -13.54 18.78
CA TYR A 82 10.94 -13.90 19.74
C TYR A 82 10.50 -13.76 21.21
N LEU A 83 9.23 -13.43 21.45
CA LEU A 83 8.54 -13.46 22.74
C LEU A 83 7.49 -14.58 22.70
#